data_AF-A0A2M6W7N8-F1
#
_entry.id   AF-A0A2M6W7N8-F1
#
_cell.length_a   1.000
_cell.length_b   1.000
_cell.length_c   1.000
_cell.angle_alpha   90.00
_cell.angle_beta   90.00
_cell.angle_gamma   90.00
#
_symmetry.space_group_name_H-M   'P 1'
#
loop_
_entity.id
_entity.type
_entity.pdbx_description
1 polymer ?
#
loop_
_entity_poly.entity_id
_entity_poly.type
_entity_poly.pdbx_seq_one_letter_code
_entity_poly.pdbx_strand_id
1 'polypeptide(L)'
;MNNILKKIKYPKFFLLIIVFIITYFIFMEGSVTAAVQEPLLYLGYFGALLAGILYVYGFTAAPAVAILLILSARYNIWLIGFIAGVGAAIGDSLIFRFVRRSFADEIAKLFEEKIMILLRNKTPYLIKKYLTSVLAVIIIASPLPDEIGVSLLAASQSISTKLFTILSYTLNTAGIFIILLIGHLM
;
A
#
# COMPACT_ATOMS: atom_id res chain seq x y z
N MET A 1 -13.28 22.56 14.64
CA MET A 1 -12.57 21.95 13.50
C MET A 1 -13.51 21.29 12.45
N ASN A 2 -14.74 21.80 12.25
CA ASN A 2 -15.78 21.09 11.48
C ASN A 2 -16.40 21.85 10.28
N ASN A 3 -15.98 23.09 9.96
CA ASN A 3 -16.59 23.89 8.90
C ASN A 3 -15.78 24.03 7.60
N ILE A 4 -14.46 23.86 7.63
CA ILE A 4 -13.60 24.02 6.45
C ILE A 4 -13.61 22.75 5.59
N LEU A 5 -13.49 21.57 6.22
CA LEU A 5 -13.46 20.28 5.53
C LEU A 5 -14.79 19.92 4.85
N LYS A 6 -15.93 20.44 5.33
CA LYS A 6 -17.25 20.20 4.74
C LYS A 6 -17.48 20.86 3.37
N LYS A 7 -16.70 21.89 3.01
CA LYS A 7 -16.80 22.57 1.70
C LYS A 7 -15.98 21.91 0.60
N ILE A 8 -15.08 20.99 0.95
CA ILE A 8 -14.18 20.35 0.00
C ILE A 8 -14.88 19.11 -0.55
N LYS A 9 -15.06 19.06 -1.89
CA LYS A 9 -15.74 17.95 -2.58
C LYS A 9 -15.06 16.59 -2.34
N TYR A 10 -13.74 16.60 -2.12
CA TYR A 10 -12.92 15.41 -1.92
C TYR A 10 -11.92 15.58 -0.76
N PRO A 11 -12.39 15.53 0.50
CA PRO A 11 -11.57 15.90 1.66
C PRO A 11 -10.37 14.95 1.89
N LYS A 12 -10.49 13.67 1.52
CA LYS A 12 -9.42 12.66 1.68
C LYS A 12 -8.26 12.88 0.72
N PHE A 13 -8.54 13.14 -0.56
CA PHE A 13 -7.51 13.46 -1.55
C PHE A 13 -6.82 14.80 -1.23
N PHE A 14 -7.59 15.77 -0.75
CA PHE A 14 -7.02 17.03 -0.27
C PHE A 14 -6.09 16.81 0.93
N LEU A 15 -6.48 15.95 1.89
CA LEU A 15 -5.62 15.59 3.02
C LEU A 15 -4.35 14.86 2.57
N LEU A 16 -4.46 13.96 1.58
CA LEU A 16 -3.31 13.27 1.00
C LEU A 16 -2.31 14.30 0.44
N ILE A 17 -2.77 15.24 -0.39
CA ILE A 17 -1.93 16.31 -0.95
C ILE A 17 -1.26 17.12 0.17
N ILE A 18 -2.00 17.46 1.22
CA ILE A 18 -1.45 18.14 2.39
C ILE A 18 -0.32 17.33 3.02
N VAL A 19 -0.48 16.01 3.18
CA VAL A 19 0.57 15.16 3.77
C VAL A 19 1.83 15.15 2.90
N PHE A 20 1.70 15.08 1.58
CA PHE A 20 2.84 15.17 0.67
C PHE A 20 3.55 16.53 0.79
N ILE A 21 2.78 17.63 0.83
CA ILE A 21 3.33 18.99 0.98
C ILE A 21 4.04 19.14 2.33
N ILE A 22 3.42 18.71 3.42
CA ILE A 22 4.00 18.76 4.77
C ILE A 22 5.28 17.93 4.81
N THR A 23 5.26 16.71 4.27
CA THR A 23 6.44 15.85 4.20
C THR A 23 7.57 16.55 3.46
N TYR A 24 7.29 17.11 2.28
CA TYR A 24 8.28 17.87 1.52
C TYR A 24 8.90 19.00 2.36
N PHE A 25 8.09 19.83 3.03
CA PHE A 25 8.63 20.91 3.85
C PHE A 25 9.39 20.45 5.10
N ILE A 26 8.98 19.34 5.73
CA ILE A 26 9.68 18.76 6.89
C ILE A 26 11.07 18.25 6.48
N PHE A 27 11.19 17.71 5.27
CA PHE A 27 12.40 17.06 4.77
C PHE A 27 13.23 17.92 3.80
N MET A 28 12.78 19.13 3.48
CA MET A 28 13.56 20.14 2.73
C MET A 28 14.62 20.78 3.64
N GLU A 29 15.79 21.11 3.09
CA GLU A 29 16.94 21.65 3.84
C GLU A 29 16.59 22.84 4.75
N GLY A 30 17.02 22.77 6.02
CA GLY A 30 16.69 23.74 7.06
C GLY A 30 16.97 23.23 8.48
N SER A 31 16.67 24.07 9.49
CA SER A 31 16.86 23.72 10.91
C SER A 31 15.86 22.68 11.43
N VAL A 32 14.64 22.68 10.87
CA VAL A 32 13.58 21.70 11.19
C VAL A 32 13.96 20.30 10.72
N THR A 33 14.65 20.20 9.58
CA THR A 33 15.11 18.94 8.98
C THR A 33 16.10 18.23 9.89
N ALA A 34 17.12 18.94 10.40
CA ALA A 34 18.12 18.35 11.29
C ALA A 34 17.51 17.80 12.58
N ALA A 35 16.53 18.51 13.16
CA ALA A 35 15.84 18.07 14.38
C ALA A 35 15.01 16.78 14.20
N VAL A 36 14.55 16.51 12.97
CA VAL A 36 13.75 15.31 12.64
C VAL A 36 14.64 14.17 12.13
N GLN A 37 15.66 14.48 11.33
CA GLN A 37 16.54 13.50 10.68
C GLN A 37 17.48 12.80 11.68
N GLU A 38 18.06 13.54 12.62
CA GLU A 38 19.03 12.99 13.58
C GLU A 38 18.43 11.84 14.42
N PRO A 39 17.26 11.98 15.07
CA PRO A 39 16.59 10.88 15.77
C PRO A 39 16.27 9.66 14.88
N LEU A 40 15.88 9.90 13.62
CA LEU A 40 15.54 8.83 12.67
C LEU A 40 16.76 7.99 12.31
N LEU A 41 17.94 8.60 12.20
CA LEU A 41 19.19 7.89 11.92
C LEU A 41 19.57 6.91 13.04
N TYR A 42 19.25 7.22 14.30
CA TYR A 42 19.47 6.30 15.42
C TYR A 42 18.59 5.04 15.36
N LEU A 43 17.45 5.09 14.67
CA LEU A 43 16.61 3.91 14.47
C LEU A 43 17.25 2.91 13.49
N GLY A 44 18.14 3.36 12.61
CA GLY A 44 18.89 2.52 11.67
C GLY A 44 18.02 1.51 10.93
N TYR A 45 18.42 0.23 10.97
CA TYR A 45 17.68 -0.86 10.32
C TYR A 45 16.28 -1.10 10.90
N PHE A 46 16.06 -0.81 12.18
CA PHE A 46 14.71 -0.89 12.77
C PHE A 46 13.81 0.22 12.20
N GLY A 47 14.37 1.40 11.98
CA GLY A 47 13.71 2.50 11.25
C GLY A 47 13.33 2.07 9.82
N ALA A 48 14.20 1.34 9.13
CA ALA A 48 13.91 0.81 7.79
C ALA A 48 12.74 -0.19 7.80
N LEU A 49 12.67 -1.08 8.79
CA LEU A 49 11.56 -2.01 8.96
C LEU A 49 10.23 -1.26 9.15
N LEU A 50 10.21 -0.28 10.06
CA LEU A 50 9.01 0.53 10.31
C LEU A 50 8.61 1.37 9.09
N ALA A 51 9.57 2.00 8.43
CA ALA A 51 9.33 2.74 7.21
C ALA A 51 8.80 1.83 6.11
N GLY A 52 9.28 0.58 6.01
CA GLY A 52 8.72 -0.44 5.11
C GLY A 52 7.26 -0.77 5.40
N ILE A 53 6.86 -0.93 6.68
CA ILE A 53 5.45 -1.14 7.04
C ILE A 53 4.61 0.07 6.62
N LEU A 54 5.09 1.29 6.88
CA LEU A 54 4.40 2.54 6.56
C LEU A 54 4.35 2.83 5.06
N TYR A 55 5.33 2.35 4.29
CA TYR A 55 5.45 2.57 2.85
C TYR A 55 4.21 2.12 2.08
N VAL A 56 3.63 0.99 2.51
CA VAL A 56 2.46 0.36 1.89
C VAL A 56 1.17 1.16 2.06
N TYR A 57 1.08 2.04 3.05
CA TYR A 57 -0.12 2.84 3.26
C TYR A 57 -0.03 4.17 2.51
N GLY A 58 -0.99 4.50 1.67
CA GLY A 58 -0.95 5.67 0.79
C GLY A 58 -0.76 7.01 1.51
N PHE A 59 -1.34 7.16 2.72
CA PHE A 59 -1.15 8.37 3.53
C PHE A 59 0.21 8.46 4.21
N THR A 60 0.93 7.35 4.38
CA THR A 60 2.26 7.34 5.03
C THR A 60 3.39 6.98 4.07
N ALA A 61 3.08 6.70 2.80
CA ALA A 61 4.07 6.40 1.76
C ALA A 61 5.09 7.55 1.60
N ALA A 62 4.62 8.80 1.52
CA ALA A 62 5.51 9.96 1.37
C ALA A 62 6.54 10.09 2.52
N PRO A 63 6.13 10.13 3.81
CA PRO A 63 7.10 10.19 4.89
C PRO A 63 7.92 8.90 5.03
N ALA A 64 7.37 7.73 4.71
CA ALA A 64 8.14 6.48 4.69
C ALA A 64 9.28 6.51 3.67
N VAL A 65 9.00 6.98 2.45
CA VAL A 65 10.02 7.16 1.41
C VAL A 65 11.12 8.12 1.88
N ALA A 66 10.74 9.26 2.45
CA ALA A 66 11.72 10.22 2.99
C ALA A 66 12.64 9.57 4.04
N ILE A 67 12.07 8.80 4.98
CA ILE A 67 12.84 8.08 6.00
C ILE A 67 13.79 7.06 5.36
N LEU A 68 13.31 6.28 4.38
CA LEU A 68 14.12 5.27 3.70
C LEU A 68 15.32 5.89 2.98
N LEU A 69 15.12 7.04 2.33
CA LEU A 69 16.19 7.79 1.66
C LEU A 69 17.24 8.32 2.64
N ILE A 70 16.80 8.88 3.76
CA ILE A 70 17.71 9.35 4.83
C ILE A 70 18.54 8.19 5.38
N LEU A 71 17.91 7.05 5.63
CA LEU A 71 18.59 5.87 6.15
C LEU A 71 19.56 5.27 5.12
N SER A 72 19.18 5.20 3.84
CA SER A 72 20.06 4.66 2.80
C SER A 72 21.28 5.52 2.52
N ALA A 73 21.24 6.82 2.85
CA ALA A 73 22.39 7.71 2.72
C ALA A 73 23.51 7.38 3.75
N ARG A 74 23.16 6.76 4.88
CA ARG A 74 24.11 6.50 5.99
C ARG A 74 24.35 5.01 6.29
N TYR A 75 23.44 4.13 5.88
CA TYR A 75 23.52 2.69 6.07
C TYR A 75 23.64 1.93 4.75
N ASN A 76 23.92 0.63 4.81
CA ASN A 76 24.03 -0.19 3.61
C ASN A 76 22.68 -0.28 2.88
N ILE A 77 22.64 0.24 1.64
CA ILE A 77 21.45 0.29 0.79
C ILE A 77 20.77 -1.08 0.60
N TRP A 78 21.54 -2.16 0.49
CA TRP A 78 21.01 -3.51 0.33
C TRP A 78 20.28 -3.98 1.58
N LEU A 79 20.87 -3.77 2.75
CA LEU A 79 20.24 -4.11 4.03
C LEU A 79 18.98 -3.27 4.28
N ILE A 80 19.03 -1.97 4.00
CA ILE A 80 17.86 -1.10 4.10
C ILE A 80 16.74 -1.59 3.19
N GLY A 81 17.03 -1.84 1.91
CA GLY A 81 16.04 -2.31 0.93
C GLY A 81 15.39 -3.64 1.32
N PHE A 82 16.19 -4.64 1.71
CA PHE A 82 15.64 -5.94 2.12
C PHE A 82 14.84 -5.87 3.42
N ILE A 83 15.30 -5.11 4.42
CA ILE A 83 14.61 -4.99 5.71
C ILE A 83 13.31 -4.19 5.56
N ALA A 84 13.33 -3.10 4.80
CA ALA A 84 12.14 -2.35 4.46
C ALA A 84 11.15 -3.19 3.63
N GLY A 85 11.66 -4.03 2.72
CA GLY A 85 10.86 -5.04 2.01
C GLY A 85 10.12 -6.01 2.94
N VAL A 86 10.79 -6.49 3.99
CA VAL A 86 10.15 -7.32 5.03
C VAL A 86 9.05 -6.53 5.74
N GLY A 87 9.33 -5.28 6.09
CA GLY A 87 8.35 -4.37 6.67
C GLY A 87 7.11 -4.20 5.79
N ALA A 88 7.31 -3.96 4.49
CA ALA A 88 6.23 -3.82 3.53
C ALA A 88 5.38 -5.09 3.44
N ALA A 89 6.03 -6.27 3.37
CA ALA A 89 5.32 -7.54 3.39
C ALA A 89 4.48 -7.77 4.66
N ILE A 90 4.98 -7.29 5.82
CA ILE A 90 4.22 -7.30 7.08
C ILE A 90 2.99 -6.38 6.97
N GLY A 91 3.18 -5.14 6.51
CA GLY A 91 2.09 -4.17 6.33
C GLY A 91 0.99 -4.68 5.41
N ASP A 92 1.36 -5.13 4.21
CA ASP A 92 0.45 -5.75 3.25
C ASP A 92 -0.26 -6.97 3.82
N SER A 93 0.46 -7.84 4.55
CA SER A 93 -0.14 -9.04 5.14
C SER A 93 -1.15 -8.69 6.25
N LEU A 94 -0.93 -7.61 7.00
CA LEU A 94 -1.90 -7.11 7.97
C LEU A 94 -3.16 -6.60 7.28
N ILE A 95 -3.02 -5.79 6.24
CA ILE A 95 -4.15 -5.29 5.43
C ILE A 95 -4.92 -6.49 4.84
N PHE A 96 -4.21 -7.42 4.19
CA PHE A 96 -4.79 -8.59 3.56
C PHE A 96 -5.63 -9.42 4.54
N ARG A 97 -5.09 -9.71 5.73
CA ARG A 97 -5.80 -10.46 6.76
C ARG A 97 -6.98 -9.67 7.32
N PHE A 98 -6.82 -8.37 7.54
CA PHE A 98 -7.89 -7.51 8.03
C PHE A 98 -9.05 -7.46 7.04
N VAL A 99 -8.78 -7.19 5.76
CA VAL A 99 -9.82 -7.15 4.72
C VAL A 99 -10.47 -8.52 4.57
N ARG A 100 -9.68 -9.59 4.45
CA ARG A 100 -10.23 -10.94 4.27
C ARG A 100 -11.14 -11.36 5.42
N ARG A 101 -10.84 -10.94 6.66
CA ARG A 101 -11.67 -11.23 7.83
C ARG A 101 -12.89 -10.32 7.92
N SER A 102 -12.72 -9.02 7.72
CA SER A 102 -13.76 -8.02 7.90
C SER A 102 -14.81 -8.01 6.78
N PHE A 103 -14.46 -8.52 5.60
CA PHE A 103 -15.36 -8.58 4.45
C PHE A 103 -15.71 -10.02 4.04
N ALA A 104 -15.31 -11.03 4.83
CA ALA A 104 -15.55 -12.44 4.49
C ALA A 104 -17.04 -12.72 4.25
N ASP A 105 -17.90 -12.19 5.12
CA ASP A 105 -19.33 -12.45 5.10
C ASP A 105 -20.04 -11.66 3.99
N GLU A 106 -19.59 -10.43 3.73
CA GLU A 106 -20.06 -9.58 2.62
C GLU A 106 -19.67 -10.20 1.28
N ILE A 107 -18.44 -10.69 1.17
CA ILE A 107 -17.97 -11.44 0.00
C ILE A 107 -18.81 -12.71 -0.13
N ALA A 108 -19.00 -13.52 0.92
CA ALA A 108 -19.80 -14.73 0.83
C ALA A 108 -21.24 -14.45 0.37
N LYS A 109 -21.89 -13.42 0.93
CA LYS A 109 -23.27 -13.01 0.58
C LYS A 109 -23.40 -12.46 -0.83
N LEU A 110 -22.42 -11.67 -1.30
CA LEU A 110 -22.37 -11.22 -2.69
C LEU A 110 -22.33 -12.41 -3.67
N PHE A 111 -21.66 -13.49 -3.27
CA PHE A 111 -21.58 -14.70 -4.08
C PHE A 111 -22.83 -15.59 -4.02
N GLU A 112 -23.69 -15.39 -3.01
CA GLU A 112 -24.97 -16.10 -2.81
C GLU A 112 -26.20 -15.31 -3.34
N GLU A 113 -26.01 -14.07 -3.79
CA GLU A 113 -27.09 -13.25 -4.37
C GLU A 113 -27.69 -13.87 -5.64
N LYS A 114 -29.03 -13.77 -5.77
CA LYS A 114 -29.84 -14.38 -6.85
C LYS A 114 -29.33 -14.10 -8.27
N ILE A 115 -28.70 -12.96 -8.50
CA ILE A 115 -28.10 -12.56 -9.77
C ILE A 115 -26.93 -13.49 -10.14
N MET A 116 -26.07 -13.84 -9.18
CA MET A 116 -24.95 -14.77 -9.39
C MET A 116 -25.41 -16.23 -9.55
N ILE A 117 -26.51 -16.61 -8.89
CA ILE A 117 -27.13 -17.93 -9.04
C ILE A 117 -27.85 -18.06 -10.40
N LEU A 118 -28.50 -17.00 -10.90
CA LEU A 118 -29.13 -16.99 -12.23
C LEU A 118 -28.09 -16.97 -13.37
N LEU A 119 -27.00 -16.22 -13.21
CA LEU A 119 -25.84 -16.23 -14.13
C LEU A 119 -25.12 -17.59 -14.16
N ARG A 120 -25.17 -18.36 -13.07
CA ARG A 120 -24.58 -19.70 -12.99
C ARG A 120 -25.27 -20.73 -13.89
N ASN A 121 -26.56 -20.57 -14.17
CA ASN A 121 -27.38 -21.58 -14.86
C ASN A 121 -27.66 -21.28 -16.34
N LYS A 122 -27.38 -20.08 -16.86
CA LYS A 122 -27.66 -19.70 -18.27
C LYS A 122 -26.46 -19.20 -19.08
N THR A 123 -25.26 -19.15 -18.51
CA THR A 123 -24.12 -18.50 -19.15
C THR A 123 -23.00 -19.49 -19.52
N PRO A 124 -22.52 -19.53 -20.78
CA PRO A 124 -21.42 -20.39 -21.21
C PRO A 124 -20.15 -20.17 -20.37
N TYR A 125 -19.41 -21.26 -20.08
CA TYR A 125 -18.21 -21.28 -19.23
C TYR A 125 -17.19 -20.17 -19.53
N LEU A 126 -17.01 -19.81 -20.81
CA LEU A 126 -16.09 -18.76 -21.24
C LEU A 126 -16.52 -17.37 -20.75
N ILE A 127 -17.80 -17.01 -20.90
CA ILE A 127 -18.33 -15.71 -20.47
C ILE A 127 -18.30 -15.59 -18.94
N LYS A 128 -18.44 -16.70 -18.22
CA LYS A 128 -18.34 -16.79 -16.75
C LYS A 128 -16.94 -16.39 -16.24
N LYS A 129 -15.88 -16.81 -16.94
CA LYS A 129 -14.49 -16.42 -16.69
C LYS A 129 -14.27 -14.94 -16.99
N TYR A 130 -14.83 -14.44 -18.09
CA TYR A 130 -14.64 -13.04 -18.48
C TYR A 130 -15.49 -12.05 -17.67
N LEU A 131 -16.69 -12.36 -17.18
CA LEU A 131 -17.53 -11.41 -16.45
C LEU A 131 -17.07 -11.17 -15.01
N THR A 132 -16.65 -12.24 -14.32
CA THR A 132 -15.93 -12.13 -13.04
C THR A 132 -14.58 -11.43 -13.25
N SER A 133 -13.89 -11.72 -14.36
CA SER A 133 -12.70 -10.97 -14.74
C SER A 133 -13.00 -9.52 -15.11
N VAL A 134 -14.18 -9.16 -15.62
CA VAL A 134 -14.54 -7.79 -16.00
C VAL A 134 -14.88 -6.96 -14.77
N LEU A 135 -15.59 -7.51 -13.78
CA LEU A 135 -15.78 -6.82 -12.49
C LEU A 135 -14.47 -6.74 -11.71
N ALA A 136 -13.66 -7.81 -11.73
CA ALA A 136 -12.29 -7.74 -11.21
C ALA A 136 -11.48 -6.67 -11.96
N VAL A 137 -11.57 -6.58 -13.30
CA VAL A 137 -10.90 -5.58 -14.14
C VAL A 137 -11.43 -4.17 -13.90
N ILE A 138 -12.72 -3.96 -13.64
CA ILE A 138 -13.28 -2.65 -13.29
C ILE A 138 -12.76 -2.18 -11.92
N ILE A 139 -12.55 -3.11 -10.99
CA ILE A 139 -12.01 -2.78 -9.68
C ILE A 139 -10.46 -2.69 -9.71
N ILE A 140 -9.78 -3.50 -10.54
CA ILE A 140 -8.33 -3.49 -10.84
C ILE A 140 -7.93 -2.26 -11.68
N ALA A 141 -8.79 -1.79 -12.60
CA ALA A 141 -8.59 -0.61 -13.42
C ALA A 141 -9.01 0.69 -12.69
N SER A 142 -9.42 0.60 -11.42
CA SER A 142 -9.64 1.79 -10.60
C SER A 142 -8.29 2.35 -10.11
N PRO A 143 -8.10 3.68 -10.12
CA PRO A 143 -6.80 4.32 -9.87
C PRO A 143 -6.60 4.49 -8.36
N LEU A 144 -6.44 3.38 -7.63
CA LEU A 144 -6.46 3.44 -6.17
C LEU A 144 -5.29 2.68 -5.52
N PRO A 145 -4.79 3.20 -4.39
CA PRO A 145 -3.48 2.89 -3.79
C PRO A 145 -3.35 1.43 -3.33
N ASP A 146 -2.13 1.02 -2.99
CA ASP A 146 -1.69 -0.37 -2.74
C ASP A 146 -2.64 -1.17 -1.82
N GLU A 147 -3.33 -0.52 -0.88
CA GLU A 147 -4.33 -1.16 -0.01
C GLU A 147 -5.55 -1.70 -0.77
N ILE A 148 -5.88 -1.12 -1.93
CA ILE A 148 -6.98 -1.57 -2.79
C ILE A 148 -6.57 -2.82 -3.55
N GLY A 149 -5.35 -2.85 -4.09
CA GLY A 149 -4.79 -4.06 -4.71
C GLY A 149 -4.75 -5.24 -3.74
N VAL A 150 -4.31 -5.00 -2.51
CA VAL A 150 -4.37 -6.00 -1.43
C VAL A 150 -5.80 -6.39 -1.07
N SER A 151 -6.71 -5.42 -0.94
CA SER A 151 -8.11 -5.70 -0.62
C SER A 151 -8.81 -6.54 -1.70
N LEU A 152 -8.44 -6.35 -2.96
CA LEU A 152 -8.92 -7.09 -4.12
C LEU A 152 -8.41 -8.53 -4.14
N LEU A 153 -7.12 -8.72 -3.91
CA LEU A 153 -6.52 -10.05 -3.80
C LEU A 153 -7.05 -10.78 -2.56
N ALA A 154 -7.34 -10.06 -1.47
CA ALA A 154 -7.97 -10.60 -0.27
C ALA A 154 -9.42 -11.04 -0.51
N ALA A 155 -10.16 -10.30 -1.35
CA ALA A 155 -11.51 -10.64 -1.75
C ALA A 155 -11.56 -11.83 -2.72
N SER A 156 -10.50 -12.03 -3.50
CA SER A 156 -10.31 -13.21 -4.33
C SER A 156 -9.94 -14.43 -3.47
N GLN A 157 -10.90 -15.32 -3.22
CA GLN A 157 -10.69 -16.50 -2.38
C GLN A 157 -9.61 -17.48 -2.92
N SER A 158 -9.17 -17.32 -4.18
CA SER A 158 -8.24 -18.23 -4.85
C SER A 158 -6.77 -18.05 -4.45
N ILE A 159 -6.41 -16.94 -3.79
CA ILE A 159 -5.01 -16.65 -3.45
C ILE A 159 -4.71 -17.04 -2.00
N SER A 160 -3.68 -17.87 -1.84
CA SER A 160 -3.17 -18.25 -0.52
C SER A 160 -2.40 -17.09 0.12
N THR A 161 -2.50 -16.95 1.44
CA THR A 161 -1.76 -15.92 2.20
C THR A 161 -0.25 -16.02 1.97
N LYS A 162 0.29 -17.24 1.82
CA LYS A 162 1.72 -17.46 1.55
C LYS A 162 2.15 -16.88 0.20
N LEU A 163 1.40 -17.18 -0.86
CA LEU A 163 1.69 -16.65 -2.20
C LEU A 163 1.58 -15.12 -2.21
N PHE A 164 0.55 -14.57 -1.57
CA PHE A 164 0.38 -13.13 -1.42
C PHE A 164 1.57 -12.48 -0.71
N THR A 165 2.01 -13.01 0.44
CA THR A 165 3.15 -12.46 1.19
C THR A 165 4.45 -12.53 0.39
N ILE A 166 4.70 -13.60 -0.37
CA ILE A 166 5.89 -13.70 -1.23
C ILE A 166 5.84 -12.64 -2.35
N LEU A 167 4.69 -12.53 -3.04
CA LEU A 167 4.53 -11.56 -4.11
C LEU A 167 4.69 -10.12 -3.57
N SER A 168 3.99 -9.79 -2.49
CA SER A 168 4.12 -8.51 -1.80
C SER A 168 5.57 -8.20 -1.43
N TYR A 169 6.28 -9.15 -0.80
CA TYR A 169 7.69 -8.97 -0.48
C TYR A 169 8.52 -8.66 -1.72
N THR A 170 8.41 -9.48 -2.78
CA THR A 170 9.22 -9.29 -3.99
C THR A 170 8.94 -7.96 -4.70
N LEU A 171 7.67 -7.60 -4.87
CA LEU A 171 7.27 -6.39 -5.59
C LEU A 171 7.60 -5.13 -4.78
N ASN A 172 7.28 -5.10 -3.49
CA ASN A 172 7.58 -3.94 -2.64
C ASN A 172 9.09 -3.77 -2.46
N THR A 173 9.84 -4.86 -2.28
CA THR A 173 11.31 -4.79 -2.19
C THR A 173 11.89 -4.22 -3.47
N ALA A 174 11.41 -4.63 -4.65
CA ALA A 174 11.83 -4.08 -5.93
C ALA A 174 11.49 -2.58 -6.05
N GLY A 175 10.27 -2.18 -5.69
CA GLY A 175 9.85 -0.77 -5.69
C GLY A 175 10.70 0.10 -4.75
N ILE A 176 10.96 -0.39 -3.54
CA ILE A 176 11.84 0.27 -2.57
C ILE A 176 13.25 0.39 -3.15
N PHE A 177 13.81 -0.67 -3.74
CA PHE A 177 15.14 -0.58 -4.37
C PHE A 177 15.21 0.46 -5.48
N ILE A 178 14.18 0.58 -6.33
CA ILE A 178 14.12 1.62 -7.35
C ILE A 178 14.20 3.01 -6.70
N ILE A 179 13.42 3.25 -5.65
CA ILE A 179 13.42 4.51 -4.91
C ILE A 179 14.80 4.79 -4.29
N LEU A 180 15.39 3.80 -3.61
CA LEU A 180 16.71 3.95 -2.98
C LEU A 180 17.81 4.21 -4.01
N LEU A 181 17.76 3.55 -5.16
CA LEU A 181 18.73 3.75 -6.25
C LEU A 181 18.58 5.14 -6.88
N ILE A 182 17.36 5.60 -7.11
CA ILE A 182 17.10 6.98 -7.58
C ILE A 182 17.68 7.99 -6.60
N GLY A 183 17.39 7.83 -5.30
CA GLY A 183 17.91 8.72 -4.27
C GLY A 183 19.42 8.65 -4.06
N HIS A 184 20.08 7.56 -4.48
CA HIS A 184 21.54 7.46 -4.45
C HIS A 184 22.21 8.14 -5.66
N LEU A 185 21.49 8.29 -6.78
CA LEU A 185 21.98 8.94 -7.99
C LEU A 185 21.85 10.47 -7.96
N MET A 186 20.98 11.00 -7.10
CA MET A 186 20.71 12.42 -6.91
C MET A 186 21.63 13.01 -5.83
#